data_AF-A0A2V7CEE7-F1
#
_entry.id   AF-A0A2V7CEE7-F1
#
_cell.length_a   1.000
_cell.length_b   1.000
_cell.length_c   1.000
_cell.angle_alpha   90.00
_cell.angle_beta   90.00
_cell.angle_gamma   90.00
#
_symmetry.space_group_name_H-M   'P 1'
#
loop_
_entity.id
_entity.type
_entity.pdbx_description
1 polymer ?
#
loop_
_entity_poly.entity_id
_entity_poly.type
_entity_poly.pdbx_seq_one_letter_code
_entity_poly.pdbx_strand_id
1 'polypeptide(L)'
;MEEVRQGAGAGALPVLHGRSLQPRGHLAETARALRRRCADRAPPSERSARAHSRRPQRGRHAAGSGGSHLPDGHVRRHARRRRRARDLRAGARRARRAVPGGRVIAVSQAALAAAIEAAEAAGLVALKYYRGGFEVTLKPDDTPVTQADREAERAIVEVLSRAFPEHGVLGEEFGGSGNTETRWIIDPIDGTKNFVRHIPLWATLIALEEHGEITVGVIHNPVTGDLYTARRGGGAFLNGERIYVSDEADLGRAFLVHAGLRPAHGTGHWEGFLRLVDATDRQRGFGDYAGYSLVAEGKAEIYAEIYPEGAGLKPWDLAPCKILVEEAGGRFTDLSGRATIYSSSALATNGRLHDAALALLRP
;
A
#
# COMPACT_ATOMS: atom_id res chain seq x y z
N MET A 1 25.54 13.45 66.73
CA MET A 1 26.54 12.47 66.28
C MET A 1 25.85 11.57 65.28
N GLU A 2 26.26 11.36 64.05
CA GLU A 2 27.32 11.94 63.22
C GLU A 2 27.07 11.43 61.79
N GLU A 3 27.73 12.11 60.87
CA GLU A 3 27.67 12.06 59.42
C GLU A 3 28.34 10.81 58.77
N VAL A 4 28.07 10.61 57.47
CA VAL A 4 29.05 10.32 56.39
C VAL A 4 29.38 8.85 55.94
N ARG A 5 28.98 8.59 54.67
CA ARG A 5 29.67 7.98 53.49
C ARG A 5 29.74 6.45 53.17
N GLN A 6 29.34 6.21 51.91
CA GLN A 6 29.97 5.44 50.80
C GLN A 6 29.80 3.91 50.64
N GLY A 7 29.31 3.50 49.45
CA GLY A 7 30.04 2.56 48.57
C GLY A 7 29.30 1.37 47.91
N ALA A 8 29.20 1.41 46.57
CA ALA A 8 29.14 0.29 45.58
C ALA A 8 27.87 -0.59 45.48
N GLY A 9 27.31 -0.94 44.32
CA GLY A 9 27.71 -0.70 42.92
C GLY A 9 26.55 -1.02 41.96
N ALA A 10 26.36 -0.17 40.94
CA ALA A 10 25.48 -0.41 39.81
C ALA A 10 26.31 -0.90 38.62
N GLY A 11 25.97 -2.07 38.08
CA GLY A 11 26.56 -2.60 36.86
C GLY A 11 26.19 -1.75 35.65
N ALA A 12 27.20 -1.28 34.93
CA ALA A 12 27.06 -0.57 33.67
C ALA A 12 26.56 -1.51 32.56
N LEU A 13 25.59 -1.04 31.77
CA LEU A 13 25.24 -1.59 30.45
C LEU A 13 25.83 -0.68 29.35
N PRO A 14 26.31 -1.25 28.23
CA PRO A 14 27.20 -0.54 27.32
C PRO A 14 26.47 0.50 26.47
N VAL A 15 27.00 1.72 26.50
CA VAL A 15 26.72 2.80 25.55
C VAL A 15 27.29 2.40 24.18
N LEU A 16 26.41 2.10 23.22
CA LEU A 16 26.78 1.97 21.81
C LEU A 16 26.93 3.37 21.20
N HIS A 17 28.16 3.88 21.31
CA HIS A 17 28.85 4.87 20.48
C HIS A 17 27.97 5.87 19.72
N GLY A 18 27.97 7.11 20.23
CA GLY A 18 27.51 8.29 19.53
C GLY A 18 28.34 8.60 18.29
N ARG A 19 27.66 8.72 17.15
CA ARG A 19 28.02 9.62 16.04
C ARG A 19 26.72 10.14 15.44
N SER A 20 26.63 11.46 15.29
CA SER A 20 25.57 12.10 14.51
C SER A 20 25.66 11.65 13.05
N LEU A 21 24.62 10.98 12.54
CA LEU A 21 24.47 10.80 11.11
C LEU A 21 24.02 12.15 10.52
N GLN A 22 24.97 12.94 10.04
CA GLN A 22 24.64 14.06 9.16
C GLN A 22 24.26 13.49 7.78
N PRO A 23 23.12 13.91 7.19
CA PRO A 23 22.76 13.49 5.85
C PRO A 23 23.69 14.14 4.83
N ARG A 24 24.55 13.35 4.18
CA ARG A 24 25.22 13.79 2.95
C ARG A 24 24.17 13.89 1.85
N GLY A 25 23.88 15.13 1.44
CA GLY A 25 23.01 15.42 0.31
C GLY A 25 23.54 14.80 -0.98
N HIS A 26 22.80 13.82 -1.52
CA HIS A 26 23.09 13.26 -2.85
C HIS A 26 21.83 12.92 -3.65
N LEU A 27 20.79 13.75 -3.54
CA LEU A 27 19.61 13.69 -4.43
C LEU A 27 19.28 15.02 -5.12
N ALA A 28 19.94 16.12 -4.77
CA ALA A 28 19.74 17.42 -5.43
C ALA A 28 20.64 17.64 -6.67
N GLU A 29 21.80 16.99 -6.75
CA GLU A 29 22.75 17.18 -7.86
C GLU A 29 22.42 16.34 -9.10
N THR A 30 21.86 15.14 -8.92
CA THR A 30 21.50 14.24 -10.03
C THR A 30 20.33 14.79 -10.86
N ALA A 31 19.39 15.49 -10.23
CA ALA A 31 18.26 16.14 -10.91
C ALA A 31 18.67 17.40 -11.71
N ARG A 32 19.74 18.10 -11.31
CA ARG A 32 20.27 19.25 -12.08
C ARG A 32 21.11 18.82 -13.28
N ALA A 33 21.81 17.68 -13.20
CA ALA A 33 22.61 17.15 -14.30
C ALA A 33 21.77 16.63 -15.49
N LEU A 34 20.58 16.10 -15.23
CA LEU A 34 19.65 15.63 -16.27
C LEU A 34 18.94 16.78 -17.01
N ARG A 35 18.63 17.90 -16.33
CA ARG A 35 17.97 19.06 -16.96
C ARG A 35 18.88 19.87 -17.88
N ARG A 36 20.21 19.82 -17.70
CA ARG A 36 21.17 20.52 -18.58
C ARG A 36 21.50 19.77 -19.87
N ARG A 37 21.26 18.45 -19.96
CA ARG A 37 21.53 17.66 -21.18
C ARG A 37 20.41 17.68 -22.23
N CYS A 38 19.24 18.23 -21.90
CA CYS A 38 18.11 18.37 -22.84
C CYS A 38 17.97 19.78 -23.45
N ALA A 39 18.77 20.76 -23.02
CA ALA A 39 18.66 22.15 -23.49
C ALA A 39 19.61 22.50 -24.66
N ASP A 40 20.64 21.69 -24.95
CA ASP A 40 21.65 21.98 -25.98
C ASP A 40 21.66 20.95 -27.13
N ARG A 41 20.57 20.87 -27.90
CA ARG A 41 20.61 20.25 -29.23
C ARG A 41 19.98 21.16 -30.28
N ALA A 42 20.84 21.92 -30.95
CA ALA A 42 20.54 22.53 -32.25
C ALA A 42 20.39 21.44 -33.33
N PRO A 43 19.53 21.62 -34.35
CA PRO A 43 19.37 20.66 -35.42
C PRO A 43 20.42 20.91 -36.53
N PRO A 44 20.97 19.87 -37.18
CA PRO A 44 21.58 20.06 -38.48
C PRO A 44 20.88 19.30 -39.60
N SER A 45 21.16 19.82 -40.79
CA SER A 45 20.41 19.90 -42.04
C SER A 45 20.63 18.75 -43.02
N GLU A 46 19.75 18.68 -44.03
CA GLU A 46 19.88 17.88 -45.25
C GLU A 46 21.19 18.15 -46.02
N ARG A 47 21.88 17.10 -46.53
CA ARG A 47 22.08 16.84 -47.97
C ARG A 47 23.14 15.76 -48.31
N SER A 48 22.75 14.97 -49.31
CA SER A 48 23.50 14.34 -50.41
C SER A 48 24.30 13.05 -50.19
N ALA A 49 23.92 12.08 -51.02
CA ALA A 49 24.59 10.81 -51.29
C ALA A 49 25.86 10.98 -52.12
N ARG A 50 26.82 10.05 -51.98
CA ARG A 50 27.64 9.53 -53.08
C ARG A 50 28.20 8.15 -52.76
N ALA A 51 28.25 7.34 -53.80
CA ALA A 51 28.53 5.92 -53.83
C ALA A 51 30.00 5.61 -54.20
N HIS A 52 30.31 4.32 -54.17
CA HIS A 52 31.42 3.57 -54.80
C HIS A 52 32.55 3.14 -53.84
N SER A 53 33.22 2.00 -53.99
CA SER A 53 32.98 0.70 -54.65
C SER A 53 34.21 -0.20 -54.35
N ARG A 54 34.04 -1.52 -54.53
CA ARG A 54 35.09 -2.55 -54.84
C ARG A 54 35.91 -3.19 -53.69
N ARG A 55 35.44 -4.40 -53.32
CA ARG A 55 36.12 -5.73 -53.24
C ARG A 55 37.50 -5.87 -53.93
N PRO A 56 38.22 -7.03 -53.81
CA PRO A 56 38.32 -8.03 -52.72
C PRO A 56 39.79 -8.53 -52.51
N GLN A 57 40.06 -9.41 -51.53
CA GLN A 57 41.06 -10.47 -51.75
C GLN A 57 40.83 -11.69 -50.83
N ARG A 58 40.82 -12.87 -51.47
CA ARG A 58 40.81 -14.21 -50.89
C ARG A 58 42.26 -14.69 -50.76
N GLY A 59 42.57 -15.37 -49.66
CA GLY A 59 43.74 -16.26 -49.50
C GLY A 59 43.29 -17.51 -48.74
N ARG A 60 43.79 -18.67 -49.15
CA ARG A 60 43.26 -20.03 -48.90
C ARG A 60 44.25 -20.87 -48.06
N HIS A 61 43.71 -21.77 -47.22
CA HIS A 61 44.26 -23.03 -46.65
C HIS A 61 45.48 -22.91 -45.70
N ALA A 62 45.69 -23.72 -44.64
CA ALA A 62 45.46 -25.15 -44.44
C ALA A 62 45.25 -25.55 -42.95
N ALA A 63 45.13 -26.86 -42.72
CA ALA A 63 44.50 -27.58 -41.61
C ALA A 63 45.27 -27.69 -40.28
N GLY A 64 44.53 -28.02 -39.21
CA GLY A 64 45.06 -28.45 -37.90
C GLY A 64 43.95 -28.86 -36.93
N SER A 65 44.01 -30.12 -36.49
CA SER A 65 43.11 -30.95 -35.67
C SER A 65 42.67 -30.49 -34.28
N GLY A 66 41.52 -31.03 -33.83
CA GLY A 66 41.10 -31.23 -32.42
C GLY A 66 40.07 -30.20 -31.94
N GLY A 67 38.85 -30.50 -31.51
CA GLY A 67 38.29 -31.71 -30.94
C GLY A 67 37.57 -31.32 -29.64
N SER A 68 36.29 -30.93 -29.71
CA SER A 68 35.26 -31.17 -28.68
C SER A 68 33.96 -30.43 -29.03
N HIS A 69 32.88 -31.21 -29.05
CA HIS A 69 31.51 -30.80 -29.33
C HIS A 69 30.87 -30.09 -28.13
N LEU A 70 30.16 -29.00 -28.40
CA LEU A 70 28.93 -28.64 -27.69
C LEU A 70 27.87 -28.34 -28.78
N PRO A 71 26.70 -28.99 -28.79
CA PRO A 71 25.68 -28.69 -29.78
C PRO A 71 24.91 -27.43 -29.40
N ASP A 72 24.77 -26.56 -30.38
CA ASP A 72 23.97 -25.35 -30.38
C ASP A 72 22.66 -25.61 -31.15
N GLY A 73 21.57 -25.02 -30.68
CA GLY A 73 20.39 -24.73 -31.48
C GLY A 73 19.21 -25.70 -31.38
N HIS A 74 18.04 -25.15 -31.04
CA HIS A 74 17.03 -24.87 -32.07
C HIS A 74 16.01 -23.82 -31.58
N VAL A 75 16.26 -22.58 -31.97
CA VAL A 75 15.23 -21.55 -32.12
C VAL A 75 14.56 -21.76 -33.47
N ARG A 76 13.26 -22.08 -33.50
CA ARG A 76 12.41 -21.78 -34.68
C ARG A 76 11.05 -21.23 -34.26
N ARG A 77 10.77 -20.10 -34.94
CA ARG A 77 9.57 -19.28 -34.97
C ARG A 77 8.31 -20.10 -35.27
N HIS A 78 7.17 -19.69 -34.73
CA HIS A 78 5.99 -19.39 -35.55
C HIS A 78 5.07 -18.36 -34.88
N ALA A 79 4.88 -17.25 -35.58
CA ALA A 79 3.84 -16.27 -35.32
C ALA A 79 2.57 -16.61 -36.13
N ARG A 80 1.44 -16.10 -35.63
CA ARG A 80 0.10 -15.93 -36.25
C ARG A 80 -0.89 -17.08 -36.08
N ARG A 81 -1.91 -16.82 -35.25
CA ARG A 81 -3.32 -16.67 -35.71
C ARG A 81 -4.19 -16.00 -34.64
N ARG A 82 -4.75 -14.83 -34.99
CA ARG A 82 -5.89 -14.19 -34.32
C ARG A 82 -7.20 -14.76 -34.88
N ARG A 83 -8.24 -14.68 -34.05
CA ARG A 83 -9.69 -14.82 -34.30
C ARG A 83 -10.25 -16.25 -34.40
N ARG A 84 -11.00 -16.65 -33.36
CA ARG A 84 -12.48 -16.69 -33.41
C ARG A 84 -13.05 -16.75 -32.00
N ALA A 85 -13.78 -15.71 -31.65
CA ALA A 85 -14.82 -15.76 -30.63
C ALA A 85 -16.05 -16.43 -31.26
N ARG A 86 -16.62 -17.43 -30.57
CA ARG A 86 -18.05 -17.72 -30.44
C ARG A 86 -18.22 -19.08 -29.74
N ASP A 87 -19.22 -19.10 -28.87
CA ASP A 87 -19.92 -20.29 -28.36
C ASP A 87 -19.28 -21.08 -27.23
N LEU A 88 -19.41 -20.57 -26.00
CA LEU A 88 -19.85 -21.34 -24.83
C LEU A 88 -20.71 -20.44 -23.92
N ARG A 89 -21.97 -20.25 -24.31
CA ARG A 89 -23.05 -19.83 -23.40
C ARG A 89 -23.77 -21.09 -22.93
N ALA A 90 -23.49 -21.57 -21.72
CA ALA A 90 -24.42 -22.40 -20.96
C ALA A 90 -23.99 -22.48 -19.48
N GLY A 91 -24.88 -22.09 -18.58
CA GLY A 91 -24.96 -22.72 -17.25
C GLY A 91 -24.20 -22.09 -16.09
N ALA A 92 -24.59 -20.88 -15.66
CA ALA A 92 -24.48 -20.49 -14.23
C ALA A 92 -25.46 -19.36 -13.89
N ARG A 93 -26.77 -19.60 -14.06
CA ARG A 93 -27.80 -18.79 -13.38
C ARG A 93 -27.86 -19.25 -11.92
N ARG A 94 -26.97 -18.74 -11.08
CA ARG A 94 -27.20 -18.75 -9.62
C ARG A 94 -27.92 -17.46 -9.27
N ALA A 95 -29.08 -17.63 -8.64
CA ALA A 95 -29.99 -16.58 -8.23
C ALA A 95 -29.23 -15.50 -7.43
N ARG A 96 -29.15 -14.29 -7.99
CA ARG A 96 -28.96 -13.08 -7.18
C ARG A 96 -30.22 -12.96 -6.35
N ARG A 97 -30.16 -13.41 -5.09
CA ARG A 97 -31.20 -13.09 -4.11
C ARG A 97 -31.12 -11.57 -3.91
N ALA A 98 -32.13 -10.87 -4.41
CA ALA A 98 -32.27 -9.44 -4.21
C ALA A 98 -32.30 -9.16 -2.71
N VAL A 99 -31.33 -8.40 -2.24
CA VAL A 99 -31.40 -7.76 -0.92
C VAL A 99 -32.47 -6.66 -1.02
N PRO A 100 -33.44 -6.59 -0.10
CA PRO A 100 -34.47 -5.54 -0.14
C PRO A 100 -33.83 -4.16 -0.10
N GLY A 101 -34.37 -3.24 -0.91
CA GLY A 101 -33.80 -1.92 -1.19
C GLY A 101 -33.48 -1.08 0.04
N GLY A 102 -32.20 -0.75 0.20
CA GLY A 102 -31.74 0.38 0.97
C GLY A 102 -31.63 1.62 0.09
N ARG A 103 -32.06 2.76 0.60
CA ARG A 103 -31.87 4.11 0.02
C ARG A 103 -30.51 4.20 -0.66
N VAL A 104 -30.46 4.61 -1.93
CA VAL A 104 -29.20 4.99 -2.57
C VAL A 104 -28.66 6.19 -1.78
N ILE A 105 -27.65 5.97 -0.94
CA ILE A 105 -26.94 7.06 -0.27
C ILE A 105 -26.26 7.84 -1.39
N ALA A 106 -26.75 9.05 -1.64
CA ALA A 106 -26.14 9.95 -2.60
C ALA A 106 -24.82 10.43 -1.98
N VAL A 107 -23.72 9.77 -2.33
CA VAL A 107 -22.42 10.10 -1.73
C VAL A 107 -21.92 11.42 -2.28
N SER A 108 -21.76 12.40 -1.39
CA SER A 108 -21.44 13.77 -1.78
C SER A 108 -20.03 13.91 -2.32
N GLN A 109 -19.86 14.53 -3.49
CA GLN A 109 -18.54 14.98 -3.96
C GLN A 109 -17.89 15.94 -2.96
N ALA A 110 -18.70 16.70 -2.22
CA ALA A 110 -18.20 17.62 -1.20
C ALA A 110 -17.57 16.88 -0.01
N ALA A 111 -18.09 15.70 0.34
CA ALA A 111 -17.51 14.88 1.41
C ALA A 111 -16.11 14.38 1.02
N LEU A 112 -15.95 13.90 -0.22
CA LEU A 112 -14.64 13.51 -0.73
C LEU A 112 -13.66 14.70 -0.77
N ALA A 113 -14.10 15.87 -1.25
CA ALA A 113 -13.27 17.06 -1.28
C ALA A 113 -12.79 17.50 0.13
N ALA A 114 -13.68 17.48 1.12
CA ALA A 114 -13.33 17.80 2.50
C ALA A 114 -12.36 16.76 3.11
N ALA A 115 -12.54 15.47 2.80
CA ALA A 115 -11.62 14.42 3.25
C ALA A 115 -10.22 14.57 2.65
N ILE A 116 -10.13 14.98 1.37
CA ILE A 116 -8.84 15.28 0.72
C ILE A 116 -8.17 16.47 1.42
N GLU A 117 -8.88 17.59 1.60
CA GLU A 117 -8.36 18.77 2.30
C GLU A 117 -7.86 18.40 3.71
N ALA A 118 -8.62 17.59 4.44
CA ALA A 118 -8.27 17.14 5.78
C ALA A 118 -7.01 16.25 5.79
N ALA A 119 -6.91 15.30 4.85
CA ALA A 119 -5.74 14.42 4.73
C ALA A 119 -4.47 15.18 4.32
N GLU A 120 -4.58 16.21 3.49
CA GLU A 120 -3.48 17.10 3.13
C GLU A 120 -3.03 17.94 4.34
N ALA A 121 -3.99 18.49 5.11
CA ALA A 121 -3.71 19.26 6.32
C ALA A 121 -2.98 18.42 7.39
N ALA A 122 -3.47 17.21 7.68
CA ALA A 122 -2.80 16.27 8.58
C ALA A 122 -1.41 15.87 8.06
N GLY A 123 -1.30 15.55 6.78
CA GLY A 123 -0.03 15.17 6.16
C GLY A 123 1.03 16.26 6.32
N LEU A 124 0.67 17.54 6.21
CA LEU A 124 1.56 18.67 6.46
C LEU A 124 2.00 18.78 7.92
N VAL A 125 1.11 18.49 8.87
CA VAL A 125 1.45 18.45 10.31
C VAL A 125 2.41 17.30 10.59
N ALA A 126 2.03 16.08 10.23
CA ALA A 126 2.82 14.87 10.44
C ALA A 126 4.20 14.95 9.77
N LEU A 127 4.30 15.52 8.56
CA LEU A 127 5.59 15.72 7.88
C LEU A 127 6.58 16.61 8.65
N LYS A 128 6.11 17.59 9.44
CA LYS A 128 6.99 18.42 10.26
C LYS A 128 7.69 17.57 11.32
N TYR A 129 6.96 16.66 11.96
CA TYR A 129 7.50 15.71 12.92
C TYR A 129 8.41 14.67 12.24
N TYR A 130 7.97 14.12 11.10
CA TYR A 130 8.73 13.13 10.35
C TYR A 130 10.09 13.64 9.87
N ARG A 131 10.18 14.93 9.49
CA ARG A 131 11.43 15.57 9.00
C ARG A 131 12.21 16.28 10.11
N GLY A 132 11.56 16.62 11.22
CA GLY A 132 12.14 17.40 12.31
C GLY A 132 12.86 16.53 13.34
N GLY A 133 13.73 17.16 14.14
CA GLY A 133 14.39 16.54 15.30
C GLY A 133 13.68 16.87 16.61
N PHE A 134 12.35 16.73 16.65
CA PHE A 134 11.58 16.99 17.88
C PHE A 134 11.84 15.90 18.92
N GLU A 135 11.71 16.25 20.20
CA GLU A 135 11.67 15.28 21.30
C GLU A 135 10.42 14.41 21.16
N VAL A 136 10.63 13.31 20.46
CA VAL A 136 9.88 12.07 20.51
C VAL A 136 9.42 11.80 21.95
N THR A 137 8.17 12.16 22.27
CA THR A 137 7.57 11.82 23.56
C THR A 137 6.96 10.44 23.41
N LEU A 138 7.60 9.47 24.02
CA LEU A 138 7.19 8.08 23.97
C LEU A 138 5.89 7.88 24.76
N LYS A 139 4.90 7.18 24.20
CA LYS A 139 3.80 6.55 24.97
C LYS A 139 4.43 5.62 26.04
N PRO A 140 3.68 5.18 27.07
CA PRO A 140 4.16 4.19 28.06
C PRO A 140 4.64 2.86 27.47
N ASP A 141 4.35 2.60 26.18
CA ASP A 141 4.78 1.45 25.39
C ASP A 141 5.99 1.74 24.47
N ASP A 142 6.70 2.85 24.71
CA ASP A 142 7.85 3.32 23.94
C ASP A 142 7.55 3.74 22.48
N THR A 143 6.36 4.31 22.19
CA THR A 143 6.04 4.87 20.86
C THR A 143 6.09 6.43 20.78
N PRO A 144 6.98 7.02 19.96
CA PRO A 144 7.19 8.47 19.78
C PRO A 144 6.04 9.35 19.28
N VAL A 145 5.01 8.74 18.70
CA VAL A 145 4.18 9.37 17.65
C VAL A 145 3.02 10.18 18.21
N THR A 146 2.72 10.01 19.50
CA THR A 146 1.58 10.59 20.21
C THR A 146 1.29 12.07 19.91
N GLN A 147 2.31 12.93 19.85
CA GLN A 147 2.05 14.35 19.56
C GLN A 147 1.74 14.59 18.08
N ALA A 148 2.48 13.93 17.19
CA ALA A 148 2.24 14.02 15.76
C ALA A 148 0.83 13.50 15.39
N ASP A 149 0.44 12.34 15.95
CA ASP A 149 -0.89 11.76 15.76
C ASP A 149 -1.98 12.71 16.25
N ARG A 150 -1.86 13.21 17.48
CA ARG A 150 -2.85 14.09 18.11
C ARG A 150 -3.00 15.42 17.37
N GLU A 151 -1.92 16.02 16.91
CA GLU A 151 -1.99 17.27 16.16
C GLU A 151 -2.55 17.07 14.75
N ALA A 152 -2.18 15.96 14.09
CA ALA A 152 -2.75 15.59 12.79
C ALA A 152 -4.26 15.29 12.90
N GLU A 153 -4.70 14.52 13.90
CA GLU A 153 -6.12 14.22 14.12
C GLU A 153 -6.92 15.50 14.40
N ARG A 154 -6.38 16.45 15.17
CA ARG A 154 -7.02 17.76 15.38
C ARG A 154 -7.18 18.54 14.08
N ALA A 155 -6.15 18.56 13.23
CA ALA A 155 -6.22 19.24 11.94
C ALA A 155 -7.30 18.61 11.03
N ILE A 156 -7.42 17.28 11.05
CA ILE A 156 -8.46 16.57 10.32
C ILE A 156 -9.84 16.96 10.84
N VAL A 157 -10.06 16.85 12.15
CA VAL A 157 -11.35 17.16 12.79
C VAL A 157 -11.76 18.62 12.54
N GLU A 158 -10.82 19.57 12.62
CA GLU A 158 -11.11 20.98 12.33
C GLU A 158 -11.68 21.19 10.91
N VAL A 159 -11.04 20.60 9.89
CA VAL A 159 -11.50 20.69 8.50
C VAL A 159 -12.86 20.02 8.33
N LEU A 160 -13.01 18.80 8.85
CA LEU A 160 -14.22 18.00 8.66
C LEU A 160 -15.42 18.58 9.42
N SER A 161 -15.26 19.01 10.66
CA SER A 161 -16.34 19.61 11.45
C SER A 161 -16.78 20.98 10.90
N ARG A 162 -15.90 21.73 10.25
CA ARG A 162 -16.26 22.97 9.56
C ARG A 162 -17.16 22.70 8.34
N ALA A 163 -16.86 21.64 7.58
CA ALA A 163 -17.65 21.28 6.39
C ALA A 163 -18.92 20.50 6.73
N PHE A 164 -18.88 19.68 7.78
CA PHE A 164 -19.95 18.75 8.19
C PHE A 164 -20.12 18.74 9.72
N PRO A 165 -20.72 19.81 10.30
CA PRO A 165 -20.82 19.97 11.76
C PRO A 165 -21.69 18.91 12.46
N GLU A 166 -22.58 18.25 11.73
CA GLU A 166 -23.50 17.22 12.25
C GLU A 166 -22.91 15.80 12.22
N HIS A 167 -21.77 15.60 11.55
CA HIS A 167 -21.12 14.28 11.47
C HIS A 167 -20.36 14.02 12.77
N GLY A 168 -20.42 12.78 13.26
CA GLY A 168 -19.54 12.35 14.34
C GLY A 168 -18.13 12.03 13.87
N VAL A 169 -17.30 11.64 14.83
CA VAL A 169 -15.90 11.24 14.61
C VAL A 169 -15.61 9.97 15.40
N LEU A 170 -14.83 9.08 14.81
CA LEU A 170 -14.16 7.95 15.45
C LEU A 170 -12.68 8.01 15.05
N GLY A 171 -11.85 8.62 15.90
CA GLY A 171 -10.41 8.71 15.70
C GLY A 171 -9.62 7.72 16.56
N GLU A 172 -8.41 7.40 16.13
CA GLU A 172 -7.47 6.56 16.88
C GLU A 172 -7.08 7.20 18.22
N GLU A 173 -6.76 8.50 18.22
CA GLU A 173 -6.13 9.16 19.38
C GLU A 173 -7.14 9.72 20.37
N PHE A 174 -8.25 10.29 19.88
CA PHE A 174 -9.28 10.89 20.75
C PHE A 174 -10.55 10.04 20.87
N GLY A 175 -10.65 8.92 20.15
CA GLY A 175 -11.79 8.02 20.22
C GLY A 175 -13.05 8.56 19.53
N GLY A 176 -14.21 8.12 20.01
CA GLY A 176 -15.51 8.42 19.41
C GLY A 176 -16.23 9.63 20.01
N SER A 177 -16.81 10.50 19.18
CA SER A 177 -17.69 11.59 19.60
C SER A 177 -18.79 11.90 18.57
N GLY A 178 -19.90 12.51 19.03
CA GLY A 178 -20.99 12.95 18.16
C GLY A 178 -21.85 11.82 17.58
N ASN A 179 -22.35 12.02 16.37
CA ASN A 179 -23.25 11.11 15.67
C ASN A 179 -22.58 9.77 15.32
N THR A 180 -23.22 8.63 15.58
CA THR A 180 -22.70 7.30 15.26
C THR A 180 -23.26 6.70 13.97
N GLU A 181 -24.36 7.24 13.44
CA GLU A 181 -24.95 6.81 12.17
C GLU A 181 -24.25 7.44 10.96
N THR A 182 -23.69 8.65 11.11
CA THR A 182 -22.88 9.30 10.09
C THR A 182 -21.64 9.90 10.73
N ARG A 183 -20.48 9.30 10.47
CA ARG A 183 -19.23 9.70 11.13
C ARG A 183 -18.00 9.52 10.26
N TRP A 184 -17.01 10.35 10.53
CA TRP A 184 -15.67 10.21 9.99
C TRP A 184 -14.88 9.23 10.84
N ILE A 185 -14.17 8.30 10.19
CA ILE A 185 -13.26 7.36 10.82
C ILE A 185 -11.84 7.76 10.43
N ILE A 186 -10.96 7.95 11.41
CA ILE A 186 -9.68 8.65 11.22
C ILE A 186 -8.53 7.84 11.84
N ASP A 187 -7.51 7.60 11.04
CA ASP A 187 -6.15 7.27 11.48
C ASP A 187 -5.22 8.41 11.03
N PRO A 188 -4.65 9.20 11.95
CA PRO A 188 -3.76 10.29 11.58
C PRO A 188 -2.44 9.81 10.96
N ILE A 189 -1.86 8.70 11.45
CA ILE A 189 -0.58 8.14 11.01
C ILE A 189 -0.59 6.60 11.11
N ASP A 190 -1.12 5.99 10.06
CA ASP A 190 -1.02 4.56 9.84
C ASP A 190 0.43 4.21 9.46
N GLY A 191 0.97 3.13 10.02
CA GLY A 191 2.39 2.80 9.91
C GLY A 191 3.28 3.60 10.86
N THR A 192 2.77 3.95 12.05
CA THR A 192 3.52 4.61 13.15
C THR A 192 4.93 4.02 13.39
N LYS A 193 5.11 2.70 13.31
CA LYS A 193 6.45 2.06 13.43
C LYS A 193 7.41 2.41 12.29
N ASN A 194 6.89 2.64 11.09
CA ASN A 194 7.67 3.13 9.95
C ASN A 194 7.98 4.61 10.11
N PHE A 195 6.99 5.41 10.53
CA PHE A 195 7.13 6.85 10.80
C PHE A 195 8.34 7.15 11.70
N VAL A 196 8.44 6.47 12.84
CA VAL A 196 9.51 6.71 13.84
C VAL A 196 10.89 6.26 13.41
N ARG A 197 10.95 5.36 12.43
CA ARG A 197 12.20 4.87 11.83
C ARG A 197 12.58 5.66 10.59
N HIS A 198 11.84 6.71 10.26
CA HIS A 198 11.97 7.47 9.01
C HIS A 198 11.85 6.58 7.76
N ILE A 199 11.07 5.49 7.84
CA ILE A 199 10.69 4.68 6.67
C ILE A 199 9.50 5.39 5.99
N PRO A 200 9.55 5.65 4.67
CA PRO A 200 8.55 6.47 3.98
C PRO A 200 7.24 5.71 3.64
N LEU A 201 6.88 4.72 4.47
CA LEU A 201 5.69 3.88 4.30
C LEU A 201 4.74 4.10 5.48
N TRP A 202 4.17 5.29 5.52
CA TRP A 202 3.09 5.68 6.45
C TRP A 202 2.11 6.59 5.70
N ALA A 203 0.87 6.70 6.18
CA ALA A 203 -0.14 7.54 5.57
C ALA A 203 -1.18 8.04 6.58
N THR A 204 -1.87 9.11 6.23
CA THR A 204 -3.11 9.52 6.91
C THR A 204 -4.28 8.81 6.24
N LEU A 205 -5.14 8.17 7.02
CA LEU A 205 -6.32 7.45 6.55
C LEU A 205 -7.60 8.12 7.05
N ILE A 206 -8.53 8.40 6.14
CA ILE A 206 -9.83 9.02 6.47
C ILE A 206 -10.93 8.30 5.70
N ALA A 207 -11.99 7.89 6.39
CA ALA A 207 -13.19 7.33 5.77
C ALA A 207 -14.44 8.02 6.30
N LEU A 208 -15.51 7.99 5.50
CA LEU A 208 -16.86 8.33 5.93
C LEU A 208 -17.70 7.05 6.04
N GLU A 209 -18.27 6.81 7.22
CA GLU A 209 -19.28 5.78 7.45
C GLU A 209 -20.66 6.45 7.49
N GLU A 210 -21.58 6.01 6.62
CA GLU A 210 -22.97 6.43 6.59
C GLU A 210 -23.87 5.20 6.74
N HIS A 211 -24.61 5.11 7.85
CA HIS A 211 -25.53 4.02 8.19
C HIS A 211 -24.86 2.64 8.14
N GLY A 212 -23.62 2.55 8.66
CA GLY A 212 -22.83 1.32 8.69
C GLY A 212 -22.11 0.98 7.37
N GLU A 213 -22.20 1.86 6.38
CA GLU A 213 -21.59 1.66 5.07
C GLU A 213 -20.47 2.68 4.83
N ILE A 214 -19.30 2.22 4.41
CA ILE A 214 -18.20 3.12 4.04
C ILE A 214 -18.47 3.71 2.66
N THR A 215 -18.61 5.02 2.58
CA THR A 215 -19.02 5.74 1.36
C THR A 215 -17.91 6.58 0.75
N VAL A 216 -16.96 7.06 1.55
CA VAL A 216 -15.76 7.79 1.13
C VAL A 216 -14.54 7.18 1.81
N GLY A 217 -13.41 7.12 1.09
CA GLY A 217 -12.09 6.78 1.64
C GLY A 217 -10.99 7.61 0.99
N VAL A 218 -10.07 8.10 1.81
CA VAL A 218 -8.87 8.84 1.42
C VAL A 218 -7.68 8.24 2.17
N ILE A 219 -6.60 7.97 1.43
CA ILE A 219 -5.31 7.54 1.98
C ILE A 219 -4.26 8.47 1.39
N HIS A 220 -3.52 9.18 2.23
CA HIS A 220 -2.52 10.14 1.78
C HIS A 220 -1.16 9.83 2.41
N ASN A 221 -0.19 9.42 1.59
CA ASN A 221 1.21 9.37 1.98
C ASN A 221 1.89 10.67 1.55
N PRO A 222 2.16 11.60 2.48
CA PRO A 222 2.72 12.90 2.13
C PRO A 222 4.23 12.84 1.83
N VAL A 223 4.90 11.72 2.09
CA VAL A 223 6.32 11.52 1.75
C VAL A 223 6.48 11.18 0.27
N THR A 224 5.65 10.28 -0.25
CA THR A 224 5.65 9.91 -1.68
C THR A 224 4.81 10.85 -2.54
N GLY A 225 3.83 11.54 -1.92
CA GLY A 225 2.83 12.32 -2.62
C GLY A 225 1.69 11.48 -3.19
N ASP A 226 1.56 10.22 -2.76
CA ASP A 226 0.46 9.35 -3.18
C ASP A 226 -0.82 9.74 -2.43
N LEU A 227 -1.84 10.12 -3.19
CA LEU A 227 -3.19 10.41 -2.72
C LEU A 227 -4.16 9.41 -3.36
N TYR A 228 -4.56 8.40 -2.58
CA TYR A 228 -5.61 7.48 -2.96
C TYR A 228 -6.96 8.02 -2.54
N THR A 229 -7.93 7.92 -3.44
CA THR A 229 -9.30 8.35 -3.19
C THR A 229 -10.28 7.32 -3.71
N ALA A 230 -11.35 7.08 -2.96
CA ALA A 230 -12.45 6.24 -3.37
C ALA A 230 -13.77 6.80 -2.85
N ARG A 231 -14.80 6.62 -3.66
CA ARG A 231 -16.17 6.96 -3.29
C ARG A 231 -17.09 5.89 -3.83
N ARG A 232 -18.07 5.47 -3.04
CA ARG A 232 -18.99 4.39 -3.43
C ARG A 232 -19.62 4.63 -4.80
N GLY A 233 -19.44 3.69 -5.72
CA GLY A 233 -19.91 3.77 -7.10
C GLY A 233 -19.15 4.77 -8.00
N GLY A 234 -18.11 5.43 -7.48
CA GLY A 234 -17.26 6.37 -8.21
C GLY A 234 -15.95 5.75 -8.71
N GLY A 235 -15.57 4.60 -8.14
CA GLY A 235 -14.31 3.91 -8.33
C GLY A 235 -13.16 4.48 -7.49
N ALA A 236 -12.01 3.82 -7.60
CA ALA A 236 -10.77 4.16 -6.90
C ALA A 236 -9.78 4.90 -7.82
N PHE A 237 -9.00 5.81 -7.23
CA PHE A 237 -8.01 6.62 -7.93
C PHE A 237 -6.74 6.78 -7.11
N LEU A 238 -5.60 6.89 -7.79
CA LEU A 238 -4.32 7.34 -7.28
C LEU A 238 -3.94 8.63 -8.01
N ASN A 239 -3.77 9.74 -7.29
CA ASN A 239 -3.37 11.03 -7.86
C ASN A 239 -4.26 11.49 -9.03
N GLY A 240 -5.57 11.16 -8.95
CA GLY A 240 -6.57 11.48 -9.97
C GLY A 240 -6.63 10.49 -11.14
N GLU A 241 -5.71 9.53 -11.24
CA GLU A 241 -5.76 8.45 -12.22
C GLU A 241 -6.52 7.25 -11.66
N ARG A 242 -7.44 6.69 -12.45
CA ARG A 242 -8.26 5.55 -12.01
C ARG A 242 -7.41 4.28 -11.92
N ILE A 243 -7.55 3.55 -10.82
CA ILE A 243 -6.84 2.30 -10.55
C ILE A 243 -7.79 1.11 -10.53
N TYR A 244 -7.23 -0.08 -10.74
CA TYR A 244 -7.96 -1.34 -10.77
C TYR A 244 -7.10 -2.47 -10.19
N VAL A 245 -7.75 -3.41 -9.51
CA VAL A 245 -7.09 -4.66 -9.12
C VAL A 245 -6.66 -5.47 -10.35
N SER A 246 -5.75 -6.43 -10.16
CA SER A 246 -5.29 -7.31 -11.24
C SER A 246 -6.37 -8.29 -11.70
N ASP A 247 -6.20 -8.89 -12.89
CA ASP A 247 -7.09 -9.93 -13.41
C ASP A 247 -6.52 -11.36 -13.28
N GLU A 248 -5.40 -11.52 -12.56
CA GLU A 248 -4.78 -12.83 -12.31
C GLU A 248 -5.75 -13.78 -11.57
N ALA A 249 -5.83 -15.01 -12.06
CA ALA A 249 -6.74 -16.04 -11.57
C ALA A 249 -6.00 -17.32 -11.15
N ASP A 250 -4.70 -17.41 -11.42
CA ASP A 250 -3.82 -18.49 -11.01
C ASP A 250 -3.12 -18.13 -9.69
N LEU A 251 -3.48 -18.83 -8.62
CA LEU A 251 -2.91 -18.61 -7.29
C LEU A 251 -1.38 -18.80 -7.29
N GLY A 252 -0.86 -19.74 -8.10
CA GLY A 252 0.57 -20.01 -8.21
C GLY A 252 1.38 -18.89 -8.87
N ARG A 253 0.73 -17.85 -9.39
CA ARG A 253 1.35 -16.63 -9.97
C ARG A 253 1.11 -15.39 -9.14
N ALA A 254 0.31 -15.51 -8.08
CA ALA A 254 -0.11 -14.40 -7.26
C ALA A 254 1.08 -13.83 -6.46
N PHE A 255 1.11 -12.51 -6.33
CA PHE A 255 1.96 -11.82 -5.39
C PHE A 255 1.21 -11.63 -4.08
N LEU A 256 1.70 -12.28 -3.02
CA LEU A 256 1.24 -12.14 -1.65
C LEU A 256 1.93 -10.97 -0.95
N VAL A 257 1.15 -10.09 -0.35
CA VAL A 257 1.65 -9.07 0.58
C VAL A 257 1.12 -9.42 1.98
N HIS A 258 1.87 -9.06 3.03
CA HIS A 258 1.44 -9.24 4.41
C HIS A 258 1.93 -8.11 5.32
N ALA A 259 1.32 -7.96 6.50
CA ALA A 259 1.70 -6.90 7.43
C ALA A 259 3.01 -7.19 8.19
N GLY A 260 3.30 -8.48 8.37
CA GLY A 260 4.48 -8.98 9.05
C GLY A 260 4.27 -10.44 9.41
N LEU A 261 5.35 -11.17 9.67
CA LEU A 261 5.23 -12.60 10.03
C LEU A 261 4.83 -12.79 11.49
N ARG A 262 5.35 -11.94 12.38
CA ARG A 262 5.14 -12.09 13.83
C ARG A 262 3.69 -11.85 14.29
N PRO A 263 2.91 -10.91 13.73
CA PRO A 263 1.49 -10.76 14.06
C PRO A 263 0.67 -12.03 13.82
N ALA A 264 0.92 -12.75 12.72
CA ALA A 264 0.27 -14.01 12.44
C ALA A 264 0.78 -15.14 13.37
N HIS A 265 2.03 -15.07 13.79
CA HIS A 265 2.66 -16.05 14.68
C HIS A 265 2.11 -15.95 16.11
N GLY A 266 1.33 -16.95 16.51
CA GLY A 266 0.58 -16.96 17.78
C GLY A 266 -0.93 -16.80 17.60
N THR A 267 -1.39 -16.64 16.36
CA THR A 267 -2.80 -16.81 15.99
C THR A 267 -3.10 -18.25 15.59
N GLY A 268 -4.37 -18.63 15.54
CA GLY A 268 -4.81 -19.90 14.96
C GLY A 268 -4.61 -20.01 13.44
N HIS A 269 -4.06 -18.99 12.78
CA HIS A 269 -3.94 -18.92 11.32
C HIS A 269 -2.51 -19.12 10.80
N TRP A 270 -1.51 -19.38 11.66
CA TRP A 270 -0.11 -19.49 11.25
C TRP A 270 0.11 -20.55 10.16
N GLU A 271 -0.40 -21.76 10.37
CA GLU A 271 -0.30 -22.84 9.37
C GLU A 271 -1.03 -22.50 8.07
N GLY A 272 -2.19 -21.85 8.16
CA GLY A 272 -2.92 -21.36 6.98
C GLY A 272 -2.16 -20.29 6.21
N PHE A 273 -1.46 -19.40 6.92
CA PHE A 273 -0.59 -18.40 6.32
C PHE A 273 0.60 -19.05 5.61
N LEU A 274 1.23 -20.07 6.19
CA LEU A 274 2.32 -20.81 5.53
C LEU A 274 1.85 -21.51 4.26
N ARG A 275 0.67 -22.15 4.28
CA ARG A 275 0.07 -22.72 3.07
C ARG A 275 -0.17 -21.69 1.99
N LEU A 276 -0.57 -20.47 2.36
CA LEU A 276 -0.74 -19.37 1.42
C LEU A 276 0.60 -18.91 0.84
N VAL A 277 1.66 -18.84 1.65
CA VAL A 277 3.02 -18.57 1.17
C VAL A 277 3.46 -19.63 0.17
N ASP A 278 3.28 -20.92 0.47
CA ASP A 278 3.68 -22.03 -0.41
C ASP A 278 2.88 -22.08 -1.73
N ALA A 279 1.63 -21.60 -1.70
CA ALA A 279 0.73 -21.62 -2.85
C ALA A 279 0.92 -20.43 -3.82
N THR A 280 1.74 -19.43 -3.47
CA THR A 280 1.92 -18.19 -4.23
C THR A 280 3.35 -18.05 -4.78
N ASP A 281 3.54 -17.25 -5.83
CA ASP A 281 4.85 -17.11 -6.49
C ASP A 281 5.84 -16.30 -5.64
N ARG A 282 5.34 -15.22 -5.01
CA ARG A 282 6.19 -14.26 -4.32
C ARG A 282 5.49 -13.66 -3.12
N GLN A 283 6.26 -13.39 -2.07
CA GLN A 283 5.77 -12.67 -0.89
C GLN A 283 6.61 -11.44 -0.53
N ARG A 284 5.97 -10.39 0.02
CA ARG A 284 6.61 -9.25 0.68
C ARG A 284 5.84 -8.77 1.92
N GLY A 285 6.57 -8.34 2.94
CA GLY A 285 6.00 -7.67 4.12
C GLY A 285 6.17 -6.17 4.05
N PHE A 286 5.12 -5.43 3.67
CA PHE A 286 5.16 -3.95 3.66
C PHE A 286 4.46 -3.33 4.87
N GLY A 287 3.41 -3.98 5.42
CA GLY A 287 2.63 -3.39 6.50
C GLY A 287 1.47 -2.53 6.02
N ASP A 288 0.52 -2.33 6.92
CA ASP A 288 -0.29 -1.11 7.00
C ASP A 288 -1.09 -0.85 5.69
N TYR A 289 -1.43 0.40 5.38
CA TYR A 289 -2.16 0.81 4.16
C TYR A 289 -1.47 0.36 2.85
N ALA A 290 -0.15 0.19 2.88
CA ALA A 290 0.65 -0.05 1.69
C ALA A 290 0.27 -1.39 1.04
N GLY A 291 -0.03 -2.41 1.84
CA GLY A 291 -0.50 -3.70 1.32
C GLY A 291 -1.82 -3.60 0.56
N TYR A 292 -2.81 -2.91 1.12
CA TYR A 292 -4.10 -2.66 0.47
C TYR A 292 -3.96 -1.84 -0.81
N SER A 293 -3.09 -0.83 -0.79
CA SER A 293 -2.83 0.04 -1.93
C SER A 293 -2.25 -0.76 -3.11
N LEU A 294 -1.27 -1.63 -2.85
CA LEU A 294 -0.71 -2.50 -3.89
C LEU A 294 -1.75 -3.43 -4.51
N VAL A 295 -2.71 -3.93 -3.72
CA VAL A 295 -3.84 -4.71 -4.24
C VAL A 295 -4.76 -3.85 -5.10
N ALA A 296 -5.17 -2.68 -4.62
CA ALA A 296 -6.04 -1.75 -5.35
C ALA A 296 -5.42 -1.25 -6.67
N GLU A 297 -4.10 -1.16 -6.74
CA GLU A 297 -3.33 -0.81 -7.94
C GLU A 297 -3.09 -2.00 -8.89
N GLY A 298 -3.47 -3.22 -8.50
CA GLY A 298 -3.21 -4.44 -9.26
C GLY A 298 -1.73 -4.83 -9.34
N LYS A 299 -0.92 -4.33 -8.40
CA LYS A 299 0.49 -4.70 -8.23
C LYS A 299 0.69 -5.93 -7.35
N ALA A 300 -0.34 -6.30 -6.59
CA ALA A 300 -0.43 -7.53 -5.82
C ALA A 300 -1.84 -8.11 -5.91
N GLU A 301 -1.94 -9.43 -5.71
CA GLU A 301 -3.20 -10.14 -5.82
C GLU A 301 -3.87 -10.34 -4.46
N ILE A 302 -3.07 -10.47 -3.41
CA ILE A 302 -3.51 -10.87 -2.07
C ILE A 302 -2.76 -10.06 -1.04
N TYR A 303 -3.49 -9.43 -0.12
CA TYR A 303 -2.97 -8.88 1.12
C TYR A 303 -3.67 -9.53 2.30
N ALA A 304 -2.90 -10.24 3.13
CA ALA A 304 -3.40 -10.87 4.35
C ALA A 304 -2.78 -10.18 5.58
N GLU A 305 -3.64 -9.56 6.37
CA GLU A 305 -3.25 -8.88 7.59
C GLU A 305 -3.92 -9.57 8.78
N ILE A 306 -3.09 -10.21 9.61
CA ILE A 306 -3.54 -11.15 10.63
C ILE A 306 -2.91 -10.76 11.95
N TYR A 307 -3.75 -10.41 12.92
CA TYR A 307 -3.34 -10.11 14.28
C TYR A 307 -4.13 -10.96 15.28
N PRO A 308 -3.59 -11.16 16.50
CA PRO A 308 -4.32 -11.83 17.58
C PRO A 308 -5.65 -11.13 17.91
N GLU A 309 -6.62 -11.91 18.40
CA GLU A 309 -7.87 -11.33 18.88
C GLU A 309 -7.61 -10.32 20.00
N GLY A 310 -8.31 -9.18 19.96
CA GLY A 310 -8.17 -8.10 20.95
C GLY A 310 -6.90 -7.26 20.84
N ALA A 311 -5.91 -7.66 20.06
CA ALA A 311 -4.66 -6.93 19.85
C ALA A 311 -4.38 -6.83 18.35
N GLY A 312 -4.74 -5.71 17.71
CA GLY A 312 -4.51 -5.52 16.28
C GLY A 312 -5.49 -4.55 15.65
N LEU A 313 -5.82 -4.83 14.39
CA LEU A 313 -6.56 -3.96 13.48
C LEU A 313 -7.82 -3.34 14.07
N LYS A 314 -7.99 -2.06 13.76
CA LYS A 314 -9.07 -1.20 14.19
C LYS A 314 -9.86 -0.69 12.98
N PRO A 315 -11.07 -0.16 13.21
CA PRO A 315 -11.89 0.37 12.12
C PRO A 315 -11.20 1.47 11.31
N TRP A 316 -10.33 2.27 11.94
CA TRP A 316 -9.59 3.33 11.29
C TRP A 316 -8.48 2.84 10.35
N ASP A 317 -7.81 1.73 10.68
CA ASP A 317 -6.87 1.05 9.78
C ASP A 317 -7.56 0.49 8.51
N LEU A 318 -8.80 0.01 8.68
CA LEU A 318 -9.47 -0.81 7.67
C LEU A 318 -10.48 -0.03 6.80
N ALA A 319 -11.16 0.98 7.32
CA ALA A 319 -12.26 1.63 6.59
C ALA A 319 -11.82 2.29 5.27
N PRO A 320 -10.76 3.11 5.23
CA PRO A 320 -10.30 3.74 3.99
C PRO A 320 -9.76 2.70 2.99
N CYS A 321 -9.06 1.68 3.51
CA CYS A 321 -8.51 0.57 2.74
C CYS A 321 -9.59 -0.31 2.10
N LYS A 322 -10.66 -0.62 2.85
CA LYS A 322 -11.78 -1.44 2.38
C LYS A 322 -12.44 -0.83 1.15
N ILE A 323 -12.87 0.43 1.25
CA ILE A 323 -13.56 1.09 0.13
C ILE A 323 -12.62 1.28 -1.07
N LEU A 324 -11.33 1.56 -0.83
CA LEU A 324 -10.34 1.65 -1.90
C LEU A 324 -10.25 0.35 -2.71
N VAL A 325 -10.11 -0.79 -2.04
CA VAL A 325 -10.01 -2.10 -2.69
C VAL A 325 -11.32 -2.46 -3.41
N GLU A 326 -12.47 -2.26 -2.78
CA GLU A 326 -13.78 -2.58 -3.37
C GLU A 326 -14.07 -1.72 -4.61
N GLU A 327 -13.79 -0.42 -4.56
CA GLU A 327 -14.00 0.50 -5.68
C GLU A 327 -12.95 0.33 -6.80
N ALA A 328 -11.80 -0.29 -6.50
CA ALA A 328 -10.85 -0.78 -7.52
C ALA A 328 -11.30 -2.10 -8.18
N GLY A 329 -12.43 -2.69 -7.74
CA GLY A 329 -12.97 -3.94 -8.27
C GLY A 329 -12.52 -5.21 -7.53
N GLY A 330 -11.85 -5.04 -6.39
CA GLY A 330 -11.39 -6.13 -5.53
C GLY A 330 -12.45 -6.62 -4.55
N ARG A 331 -11.99 -7.43 -3.59
CA ARG A 331 -12.83 -7.92 -2.49
C ARG A 331 -12.08 -7.83 -1.16
N PHE A 332 -12.79 -7.39 -0.13
CA PHE A 332 -12.26 -7.18 1.21
C PHE A 332 -13.16 -7.90 2.24
N THR A 333 -12.57 -8.74 3.09
CA THR A 333 -13.28 -9.41 4.21
C THR A 333 -12.37 -9.61 5.42
N ASP A 334 -12.94 -10.00 6.55
CA ASP A 334 -12.17 -10.73 7.58
C ASP A 334 -11.85 -12.17 7.14
N LEU A 335 -11.10 -12.93 7.94
CA LEU A 335 -10.75 -14.33 7.63
C LEU A 335 -11.93 -15.32 7.73
N SER A 336 -13.09 -14.88 8.25
CA SER A 336 -14.34 -15.66 8.20
C SER A 336 -15.14 -15.40 6.92
N GLY A 337 -14.69 -14.45 6.08
CA GLY A 337 -15.34 -14.06 4.83
C GLY A 337 -16.43 -12.99 5.00
N ARG A 338 -16.54 -12.36 6.19
CA ARG A 338 -17.47 -11.24 6.41
C ARG A 338 -16.87 -9.94 5.89
N ALA A 339 -17.63 -9.19 5.11
CA ALA A 339 -17.25 -7.84 4.70
C ALA A 339 -17.43 -6.89 5.89
N THR A 340 -16.37 -6.67 6.66
CA THR A 340 -16.39 -5.86 7.89
C THR A 340 -15.07 -5.12 8.08
N ILE A 341 -15.12 -3.98 8.76
CA ILE A 341 -13.95 -3.23 9.27
C ILE A 341 -13.75 -3.46 10.79
N TYR A 342 -14.67 -4.18 11.42
CA TYR A 342 -14.67 -4.45 12.86
C TYR A 342 -14.11 -5.86 13.11
N SER A 343 -12.84 -6.06 12.77
CA SER A 343 -12.14 -7.34 12.86
C SER A 343 -10.66 -7.11 13.14
N SER A 344 -10.02 -8.01 13.89
CA SER A 344 -8.57 -8.02 14.10
C SER A 344 -7.79 -8.65 12.92
N SER A 345 -8.49 -8.99 11.85
CA SER A 345 -7.91 -9.57 10.64
C SER A 345 -8.62 -9.05 9.40
N ALA A 346 -7.87 -8.95 8.31
CA ALA A 346 -8.36 -8.53 7.03
C ALA A 346 -7.67 -9.30 5.90
N LEU A 347 -8.45 -9.56 4.85
CA LEU A 347 -8.02 -10.13 3.59
C LEU A 347 -8.54 -9.24 2.48
N ALA A 348 -7.63 -8.61 1.76
CA ALA A 348 -7.92 -7.89 0.52
C ALA A 348 -7.36 -8.66 -0.66
N THR A 349 -8.14 -8.83 -1.72
CA THR A 349 -7.67 -9.47 -2.94
C THR A 349 -8.24 -8.82 -4.19
N ASN A 350 -7.76 -9.24 -5.35
CA ASN A 350 -8.32 -8.92 -6.65
C ASN A 350 -9.72 -9.51 -6.94
N GLY A 351 -10.38 -10.09 -5.93
CA GLY A 351 -11.67 -10.76 -6.03
C GLY A 351 -11.57 -12.20 -6.57
N ARG A 352 -10.86 -12.42 -7.67
CA ARG A 352 -10.73 -13.75 -8.32
C ARG A 352 -10.09 -14.79 -7.41
N LEU A 353 -9.08 -14.38 -6.66
CA LEU A 353 -8.32 -15.26 -5.77
C LEU A 353 -8.85 -15.31 -4.33
N HIS A 354 -9.92 -14.57 -4.04
CA HIS A 354 -10.40 -14.38 -2.67
C HIS A 354 -10.81 -15.67 -1.98
N ASP A 355 -11.64 -16.49 -2.62
CA ASP A 355 -12.14 -17.73 -2.00
C ASP A 355 -11.03 -18.79 -1.84
N ALA A 356 -10.07 -18.82 -2.77
CA ALA A 356 -8.91 -19.69 -2.69
C ALA A 356 -7.99 -19.30 -1.52
N ALA A 357 -7.71 -18.00 -1.37
CA ALA A 357 -6.92 -17.48 -0.26
C ALA A 357 -7.61 -17.73 1.10
N LEU A 358 -8.92 -17.45 1.21
CA LEU A 358 -9.71 -17.74 2.41
C LEU A 358 -9.66 -19.23 2.77
N ALA A 359 -9.78 -20.13 1.79
CA ALA A 359 -9.76 -21.56 2.05
C ALA A 359 -8.42 -22.02 2.65
N LEU A 360 -7.31 -21.44 2.20
CA LEU A 360 -5.98 -21.74 2.74
C LEU A 360 -5.77 -21.16 4.13
N LEU A 361 -6.33 -19.97 4.42
CA LEU A 361 -6.16 -19.27 5.71
C LEU A 361 -7.02 -19.83 6.86
N ARG A 362 -7.93 -20.77 6.60
CA ARG A 362 -8.70 -21.44 7.66
C ARG A 362 -7.75 -22.21 8.61
N PRO A 363 -7.99 -22.20 9.94
CA PRO A 363 -7.19 -22.93 10.91
C PRO A 363 -7.01 -24.42 10.56
#